data_AF-A0A357B3R5-F1
#
_entry.id   AF-A0A357B3R5-F1
#
_cell.length_a   1.000
_cell.length_b   1.000
_cell.length_c   1.000
_cell.angle_alpha   90.00
_cell.angle_beta   90.00
_cell.angle_gamma   90.00
#
_symmetry.space_group_name_H-M   'P 1'
#
loop_
_entity.id
_entity.type
_entity.pdbx_description
1 polymer ?
#
loop_
_entity_poly.entity_id
_entity_poly.type
_entity_poly.pdbx_seq_one_letter_code
_entity_poly.pdbx_strand_id
1 'polypeptide(L)'
;VSRFIASGEDRSILDKISQGQILTVTGNLTFNKFDDDMVLDPKGILQGKAEIRPDNAEKKRVELHMHTRYSALDALSDPEKIVARAAYWGHPAIAVTDHGVAQAFPEMWKAGKKYGVKILYGIEGYYVNDVEDSWAVRGSCDSPLDSEFVAFDVETTGLSARTDRLTEIGAVIFRGGEIGERFATYVNP
;
A
#
# COMPACT_ATOMS: atom_id res chain seq x y z
N VAL A 1 8.62 -30.84 19.14
CA VAL A 1 8.57 -31.16 20.60
C VAL A 1 7.41 -32.10 20.79
N SER A 2 7.60 -33.27 21.41
CA SER A 2 6.53 -34.23 21.66
C SER A 2 6.76 -34.91 22.99
N ARG A 3 5.70 -35.17 23.76
CA ARG A 3 5.76 -35.98 24.97
C ARG A 3 4.55 -36.89 25.04
N PHE A 4 4.80 -38.17 25.25
CA PHE A 4 3.76 -39.12 25.65
C PHE A 4 3.61 -39.06 27.17
N ILE A 5 2.41 -38.77 27.65
CA ILE A 5 2.09 -38.78 29.09
C ILE A 5 1.40 -40.11 29.40
N ALA A 6 2.12 -41.00 30.08
CA ALA A 6 1.61 -42.33 30.44
C ALA A 6 0.37 -42.25 31.33
N SER A 7 -0.43 -43.32 31.37
CA SER A 7 -1.57 -43.43 32.30
C SER A 7 -1.04 -43.48 33.74
N GLY A 8 -1.18 -42.36 34.47
CA GLY A 8 -0.71 -42.19 35.85
C GLY A 8 0.22 -41.00 36.08
N GLU A 9 0.74 -40.38 35.01
CA GLU A 9 1.51 -39.12 35.10
C GLU A 9 0.58 -37.90 35.20
N ASP A 10 1.06 -36.85 35.86
CA ASP A 10 0.33 -35.57 36.01
C ASP A 10 0.08 -34.93 34.64
N ARG A 11 -1.20 -34.76 34.28
CA ARG A 11 -1.66 -34.15 33.03
C ARG A 11 -2.00 -32.66 33.18
N SER A 12 -1.89 -32.08 34.37
CA SER A 12 -2.28 -30.70 34.66
C SER A 12 -1.54 -29.66 33.80
N ILE A 13 -0.40 -30.03 33.24
CA ILE A 13 0.39 -29.18 32.34
C ILE A 13 -0.30 -28.93 30.99
N LEU A 14 -1.12 -29.88 30.51
CA LEU A 14 -1.82 -29.76 29.22
C LEU A 14 -2.83 -28.62 29.25
N ASP A 15 -3.52 -28.43 30.38
CA ASP A 15 -4.50 -27.36 30.56
C ASP A 15 -3.85 -25.96 30.71
N LYS A 16 -2.54 -25.92 30.99
CA LYS A 16 -1.77 -24.68 31.18
C LYS A 16 -1.09 -24.19 29.90
N ILE A 17 -1.01 -25.04 28.88
CA ILE A 17 -0.35 -24.73 27.61
C ILE A 17 -1.39 -24.41 26.54
N SER A 18 -1.26 -23.23 25.93
CA SER A 18 -2.16 -22.78 24.87
C SER A 18 -1.41 -22.11 23.71
N GLN A 19 -2.04 -22.08 22.54
CA GLN A 19 -1.46 -21.45 21.35
C GLN A 19 -1.14 -19.97 21.60
N GLY A 20 0.04 -19.53 21.16
CA GLY A 20 0.52 -18.16 21.33
C GLY A 20 1.37 -17.92 22.56
N GLN A 21 1.49 -18.89 23.48
CA GLN A 21 2.43 -18.80 24.59
C GLN A 21 3.88 -18.97 24.11
N ILE A 22 4.78 -18.18 24.68
CA ILE A 22 6.21 -18.41 24.58
C ILE A 22 6.61 -19.32 25.74
N LEU A 23 7.25 -20.44 25.42
CA LEU A 23 7.71 -21.41 26.39
C LEU A 23 9.20 -21.66 26.21
N THR A 24 9.93 -21.79 27.32
CA THR A 24 11.27 -22.34 27.35
C THR A 24 11.16 -23.81 27.70
N VAL A 25 11.64 -24.68 26.81
CA VAL A 25 11.51 -26.13 26.95
C VAL A 25 12.90 -26.75 26.99
N THR A 26 13.18 -27.54 28.03
CA THR A 26 14.41 -28.33 28.14
C THR A 26 14.06 -29.81 28.06
N GLY A 27 14.94 -30.62 27.46
CA GLY A 27 14.62 -32.01 27.19
C GLY A 27 15.71 -32.75 26.43
N ASN A 28 15.43 -34.01 26.10
CA ASN A 28 16.31 -34.84 25.30
C ASN A 28 15.89 -34.79 23.83
N LEU A 29 16.84 -34.67 22.91
CA LEU A 29 16.57 -34.73 21.47
C LEU A 29 16.68 -36.19 21.01
N THR A 30 15.61 -36.74 20.45
CA THR A 30 15.53 -38.14 20.01
C THR A 30 14.94 -38.22 18.60
N PHE A 31 15.45 -39.12 17.77
CA PHE A 31 14.88 -39.34 16.44
C PHE A 31 13.56 -40.13 16.54
N ASN A 32 12.46 -39.54 16.08
CA ASN A 32 11.16 -40.22 16.01
C ASN A 32 10.99 -40.85 14.62
N LYS A 33 11.01 -42.18 14.55
CA LYS A 33 10.82 -42.92 13.29
C LYS A 33 9.42 -42.78 12.67
N PHE A 34 8.41 -42.38 13.46
CA PHE A 34 7.06 -42.17 12.93
C PHE A 34 6.96 -40.85 12.15
N ASP A 35 7.62 -39.80 12.65
CA ASP A 35 7.65 -38.48 12.01
C ASP A 35 8.85 -38.30 11.06
N ASP A 36 9.79 -39.25 11.08
CA ASP A 36 11.09 -39.21 10.36
C ASP A 36 11.92 -37.95 10.66
N ASP A 37 11.86 -37.47 11.92
CA ASP A 37 12.49 -36.21 12.34
C ASP A 37 13.04 -36.26 13.78
N MET A 38 13.92 -35.32 14.12
CA MET A 38 14.42 -35.10 15.47
C MET A 38 13.36 -34.41 16.33
N VAL A 39 12.93 -35.10 17.38
CA VAL A 39 11.90 -34.63 18.30
C VAL A 39 12.49 -34.42 19.69
N LEU A 40 12.22 -33.25 20.27
CA LEU A 40 12.54 -32.95 21.66
C LEU A 40 11.50 -33.59 22.59
N ASP A 41 11.92 -34.51 23.47
CA ASP A 41 11.19 -35.02 24.63
C ASP A 41 11.36 -34.08 25.84
N PRO A 42 10.36 -33.25 26.16
CA PRO A 42 10.47 -32.21 27.17
C PRO A 42 10.55 -32.79 28.59
N LYS A 43 11.58 -32.41 29.34
CA LYS A 43 11.75 -32.68 30.77
C LYS A 43 11.36 -31.49 31.65
N GLY A 44 11.55 -30.27 31.14
CA GLY A 44 11.15 -29.03 31.81
C GLY A 44 10.43 -28.09 30.85
N ILE A 45 9.37 -27.45 31.33
CA ILE A 45 8.61 -26.43 30.59
C ILE A 45 8.46 -25.23 31.52
N LEU A 46 8.93 -24.07 31.06
CA LEU A 46 8.80 -22.80 31.76
C LEU A 46 8.05 -21.82 30.87
N GLN A 47 7.14 -21.04 31.45
CA GLN A 47 6.50 -19.95 30.75
C GLN A 47 7.51 -18.83 30.52
N GLY A 48 7.82 -18.56 29.26
CA GLY A 48 8.71 -17.49 28.84
C GLY A 48 7.97 -16.18 28.62
N LYS A 49 8.73 -15.13 28.31
CA LYS A 49 8.20 -13.84 27.83
C LYS A 49 8.70 -13.61 26.41
N ALA A 50 7.82 -13.15 25.53
CA ALA A 50 8.22 -12.72 24.20
C ALA A 50 9.07 -11.45 24.32
N GLU A 51 10.30 -11.46 23.81
CA GLU A 51 11.04 -10.22 23.61
C GLU A 51 10.51 -9.52 22.34
N ILE A 52 9.64 -8.55 22.54
CA ILE A 52 9.15 -7.70 21.45
C ILE A 52 10.08 -6.49 21.35
N ARG A 53 10.68 -6.28 20.17
CA ARG A 53 11.54 -5.13 19.90
C ARG A 53 10.86 -3.83 20.38
N PRO A 54 11.44 -3.09 21.35
CA PRO A 54 10.87 -1.84 21.82
C PRO A 54 11.20 -0.68 20.86
N ASP A 55 10.44 0.41 21.00
CA ASP A 55 10.79 1.72 20.46
C ASP A 55 11.03 2.64 21.66
N ASN A 56 12.30 2.94 21.93
CA ASN A 56 12.73 3.77 23.05
C ASN A 56 13.00 5.23 22.64
N ALA A 57 12.66 5.62 21.42
CA ALA A 57 12.88 6.99 20.97
C ALA A 57 11.96 7.96 21.71
N GLU A 58 12.47 9.14 22.06
CA GLU A 58 11.68 10.21 22.67
C GLU A 58 10.62 10.72 21.69
N LYS A 59 11.03 11.01 20.45
CA LYS A 59 10.14 11.39 19.35
C LYS A 59 9.78 10.16 18.53
N LYS A 60 8.48 9.84 18.49
CA LYS A 60 7.97 8.66 17.77
C LYS A 60 7.94 8.87 16.26
N ARG A 61 8.34 7.84 15.53
CA ARG A 61 8.34 7.79 14.06
C ARG A 61 6.90 7.65 13.54
N VAL A 62 6.70 8.07 12.29
CA VAL A 62 5.56 7.69 11.46
C VAL A 62 6.10 6.91 10.26
N GLU A 63 5.59 5.70 10.04
CA GLU A 63 5.89 4.94 8.82
C GLU A 63 5.00 5.44 7.68
N LEU A 64 5.62 5.74 6.53
CA LEU A 64 4.97 6.37 5.39
C LEU A 64 4.92 5.46 4.15
N HIS A 65 5.63 4.33 4.18
CA HIS A 65 5.63 3.34 3.11
C HIS A 65 5.54 1.95 3.73
N MET A 66 4.40 1.29 3.58
CA MET A 66 4.15 -0.01 4.22
C MET A 66 3.24 -0.90 3.37
N HIS A 67 3.68 -2.13 3.20
CA HIS A 67 2.98 -3.16 2.44
C HIS A 67 2.31 -4.14 3.39
N THR A 68 1.14 -4.59 2.99
CA THR A 68 0.34 -5.60 3.68
C THR A 68 0.21 -6.83 2.79
N ARG A 69 -0.38 -7.91 3.30
CA ARG A 69 -0.71 -9.11 2.51
C ARG A 69 -1.60 -8.87 1.28
N TYR A 70 -2.11 -7.65 1.08
CA TYR A 70 -2.83 -7.26 -0.13
C TYR A 70 -1.90 -6.82 -1.28
N SER A 71 -0.63 -6.49 -1.01
CA SER A 71 0.41 -6.45 -2.05
C SER A 71 0.69 -7.88 -2.53
N ALA A 72 0.07 -8.25 -3.65
CA ALA A 72 0.04 -9.61 -4.17
C ALA A 72 1.46 -10.17 -4.38
N LEU A 73 1.73 -11.34 -3.77
CA LEU A 73 3.00 -12.08 -3.85
C LEU A 73 4.23 -11.32 -3.31
N ASP A 74 4.04 -10.19 -2.63
CA ASP A 74 5.14 -9.32 -2.19
C ASP A 74 5.25 -9.27 -0.65
N ALA A 75 4.14 -9.10 0.06
CA ALA A 75 4.15 -8.95 1.51
C ALA A 75 3.31 -9.98 2.25
N LEU A 76 3.74 -10.32 3.47
CA LEU A 76 3.05 -11.26 4.38
C LEU A 76 2.40 -10.56 5.59
N SER A 77 2.59 -9.25 5.69
CA SER A 77 2.24 -8.47 6.88
C SER A 77 0.73 -8.28 7.00
N ASP A 78 0.17 -8.64 8.15
CA ASP A 78 -1.25 -8.53 8.46
C ASP A 78 -1.60 -7.08 8.88
N PRO A 79 -2.56 -6.39 8.24
CA PRO A 79 -2.97 -5.03 8.58
C PRO A 79 -3.22 -4.80 10.07
N GLU A 80 -3.90 -5.72 10.76
CA GLU A 80 -4.21 -5.56 12.17
C GLU A 80 -2.93 -5.65 13.01
N LYS A 81 -2.03 -6.59 12.71
CA LYS A 81 -0.75 -6.73 13.42
C LYS A 81 0.18 -5.54 13.19
N ILE A 82 0.16 -4.95 12.00
CA ILE A 82 0.93 -3.75 11.67
C ILE A 82 0.48 -2.60 12.57
N VAL A 83 -0.83 -2.34 12.63
CA VAL A 83 -1.38 -1.26 13.45
C VAL A 83 -1.19 -1.53 14.94
N ALA A 84 -1.38 -2.77 15.40
CA ALA A 84 -1.11 -3.16 16.77
C ALA A 84 0.36 -2.92 17.16
N ARG A 85 1.29 -3.17 16.22
CA ARG A 85 2.72 -2.89 16.42
C ARG A 85 3.00 -1.40 16.51
N ALA A 86 2.42 -0.59 15.62
CA ALA A 86 2.53 0.87 15.66
C ALA A 86 2.02 1.43 17.00
N ALA A 87 0.88 0.92 17.48
CA ALA A 87 0.32 1.27 18.78
C ALA A 87 1.26 0.90 19.94
N TYR A 88 1.83 -0.32 19.92
CA TYR A 88 2.81 -0.76 20.92
C TYR A 88 4.05 0.14 20.97
N TRP A 89 4.52 0.62 19.81
CA TRP A 89 5.63 1.57 19.71
C TRP A 89 5.26 3.03 20.01
N GLY A 90 3.97 3.32 20.20
CA GLY A 90 3.46 4.68 20.42
C GLY A 90 3.52 5.57 19.18
N HIS A 91 3.55 4.99 17.97
CA HIS A 91 3.55 5.77 16.74
C HIS A 91 2.20 6.48 16.58
N PRO A 92 2.18 7.81 16.35
CA PRO A 92 0.94 8.58 16.29
C PRO A 92 0.13 8.30 15.03
N ALA A 93 0.79 7.82 13.97
CA ALA A 93 0.17 7.44 12.71
C ALA A 93 0.99 6.36 11.99
N ILE A 94 0.37 5.68 11.04
CA ILE A 94 1.01 4.75 10.10
C ILE A 94 0.32 4.79 8.74
N ALA A 95 1.10 4.74 7.66
CA ALA A 95 0.59 4.62 6.31
C ALA A 95 0.37 3.18 5.87
N VAL A 96 -0.47 3.01 4.86
CA VAL A 96 -0.57 1.80 4.03
C VAL A 96 -0.41 2.24 2.57
N THR A 97 0.42 1.53 1.82
CA THR A 97 0.79 1.85 0.43
C THR A 97 0.99 0.56 -0.35
N ASP A 98 -0.05 -0.28 -0.43
CA ASP A 98 0.03 -1.52 -1.20
C ASP A 98 0.24 -1.25 -2.70
N HIS A 99 0.81 -2.23 -3.39
CA HIS A 99 1.12 -2.19 -4.82
C HIS A 99 -0.13 -2.07 -5.69
N GLY A 100 -0.40 -0.87 -6.23
CA GLY A 100 -1.50 -0.62 -7.17
C GLY A 100 -2.91 -0.89 -6.64
N VAL A 101 -3.08 -1.14 -5.33
CA VAL A 101 -4.36 -1.54 -4.74
C VAL A 101 -4.63 -0.83 -3.41
N ALA A 102 -5.91 -0.79 -3.01
CA ALA A 102 -6.38 -0.20 -1.75
C ALA A 102 -7.17 -1.21 -0.89
N GLN A 103 -6.99 -2.52 -1.12
CA GLN A 103 -7.79 -3.58 -0.53
C GLN A 103 -7.62 -3.68 1.01
N ALA A 104 -6.47 -3.24 1.54
CA ALA A 104 -6.21 -3.21 2.98
C ALA A 104 -7.03 -2.16 3.76
N PHE A 105 -7.63 -1.17 3.08
CA PHE A 105 -8.22 -0.01 3.74
C PHE A 105 -9.29 -0.35 4.78
N PRO A 106 -10.24 -1.28 4.54
CA PRO A 106 -11.25 -1.64 5.54
C PRO A 106 -10.65 -2.27 6.80
N GLU A 107 -9.62 -3.12 6.67
CA GLU A 107 -8.94 -3.74 7.81
C GLU A 107 -8.09 -2.72 8.58
N MET A 108 -7.34 -1.88 7.85
CA MET A 108 -6.57 -0.79 8.45
C MET A 108 -7.47 0.18 9.21
N TRP A 109 -8.64 0.55 8.67
CA TRP A 109 -9.61 1.41 9.33
C TRP A 109 -10.13 0.81 10.65
N LYS A 110 -10.54 -0.47 10.62
CA LYS A 110 -11.00 -1.18 11.82
C LYS A 110 -9.90 -1.25 12.89
N ALA A 111 -8.68 -1.60 12.48
CA ALA A 111 -7.54 -1.69 13.37
C ALA A 111 -7.14 -0.32 13.94
N GLY A 112 -7.11 0.73 13.12
CA GLY A 112 -6.83 2.10 13.54
C GLY A 112 -7.80 2.58 14.62
N LYS A 113 -9.10 2.30 14.44
CA LYS A 113 -10.12 2.58 15.46
C LYS A 113 -9.93 1.75 16.74
N LYS A 114 -9.58 0.46 16.61
CA LYS A 114 -9.38 -0.46 17.73
C LYS A 114 -8.17 -0.07 18.59
N TYR A 115 -7.06 0.32 17.97
CA TYR A 115 -5.79 0.56 18.65
C TYR A 115 -5.46 2.06 18.85
N GLY A 116 -6.30 2.97 18.35
CA GLY A 116 -6.13 4.41 18.51
C GLY A 116 -4.98 5.02 17.69
N VAL A 117 -4.62 4.40 16.56
CA VAL A 117 -3.56 4.89 15.66
C VAL A 117 -4.18 5.52 14.41
N LYS A 118 -3.73 6.72 14.03
CA LYS A 118 -4.19 7.37 12.80
C LYS A 118 -3.66 6.62 11.57
N ILE A 119 -4.55 6.23 10.67
CA ILE A 119 -4.17 5.60 9.40
C ILE A 119 -4.00 6.66 8.32
N LEU A 120 -2.91 6.56 7.55
CA LEU A 120 -2.68 7.35 6.34
C LEU A 120 -2.92 6.44 5.13
N TYR A 121 -4.03 6.67 4.43
CA TYR A 121 -4.43 5.85 3.29
C TYR A 121 -3.67 6.29 2.05
N GLY A 122 -2.81 5.43 1.52
CA GLY A 122 -2.05 5.65 0.30
C GLY A 122 -2.09 4.40 -0.61
N ILE A 123 -1.48 4.55 -1.78
CA ILE A 123 -1.28 3.48 -2.77
C ILE A 123 0.12 3.69 -3.33
N GLU A 124 0.88 2.62 -3.49
CA GLU A 124 2.08 2.66 -4.32
C GLU A 124 1.66 2.51 -5.79
N GLY A 125 1.48 3.63 -6.47
CA GLY A 125 1.00 3.68 -7.84
C GLY A 125 2.10 3.42 -8.87
N TYR A 126 1.76 2.69 -9.92
CA TYR A 126 2.62 2.54 -11.09
C TYR A 126 2.41 3.72 -12.03
N TYR A 127 3.46 4.52 -12.20
CA TYR A 127 3.45 5.66 -13.12
C TYR A 127 4.16 5.28 -14.42
N VAL A 128 3.47 5.45 -15.55
CA VAL A 128 4.06 5.38 -16.89
C VAL A 128 4.03 6.78 -17.46
N ASN A 129 5.18 7.29 -17.89
CA ASN A 129 5.25 8.58 -18.57
C ASN A 129 4.81 8.39 -20.03
N ASP A 130 3.59 8.82 -20.33
CA ASP A 130 2.98 8.79 -21.66
C ASP A 130 3.00 10.16 -22.36
N VAL A 131 3.62 11.16 -21.72
CA VAL A 131 3.89 12.46 -22.35
C VAL A 131 4.98 12.22 -23.39
N GLU A 132 4.60 12.13 -24.66
CA GLU A 132 5.55 12.32 -25.76
C GLU A 132 6.36 13.60 -25.50
N ASP A 133 7.66 13.60 -25.80
CA ASP A 133 8.52 14.82 -25.79
C ASP A 133 8.01 15.94 -26.73
N SER A 134 6.84 15.77 -27.35
CA SER A 134 6.14 16.77 -28.13
C SER A 134 5.41 17.74 -27.18
N TRP A 135 6.10 18.81 -26.78
CA TRP A 135 5.50 19.92 -26.03
C TRP A 135 4.14 20.32 -26.65
N ALA A 136 3.10 20.38 -25.80
CA ALA A 136 1.77 20.86 -26.18
C ALA A 136 1.78 22.30 -26.73
N VAL A 137 2.83 23.07 -26.39
CA VAL A 137 3.12 24.39 -26.91
C VAL A 137 4.38 24.33 -27.75
N ARG A 138 4.29 24.77 -29.01
CA ARG A 138 5.44 24.89 -29.92
C ARG A 138 5.64 26.35 -30.30
N GLY A 139 6.89 26.81 -30.29
CA GLY A 139 7.27 28.18 -30.64
C GLY A 139 7.63 29.05 -29.43
N SER A 140 8.02 30.29 -29.70
CA SER A 140 8.35 31.32 -28.72
C SER A 140 7.49 32.55 -28.96
N CYS A 141 6.95 33.13 -27.90
CA CYS A 141 6.20 34.37 -27.95
C CYS A 141 6.57 35.22 -26.73
N ASP A 142 6.96 36.47 -26.95
CA ASP A 142 7.23 37.44 -25.88
C ASP A 142 5.96 38.23 -25.50
N SER A 143 4.82 37.94 -26.13
CA SER A 143 3.56 38.61 -25.82
C SER A 143 2.99 38.10 -24.51
N PRO A 144 2.43 38.97 -23.65
CA PRO A 144 1.77 38.54 -22.43
C PRO A 144 0.50 37.71 -22.74
N LEU A 145 0.01 36.94 -21.76
CA LEU A 145 -1.19 36.09 -21.91
C LEU A 145 -2.51 36.86 -22.10
N ASP A 146 -2.52 38.16 -21.83
CA ASP A 146 -3.67 39.06 -22.06
C ASP A 146 -3.64 39.71 -23.46
N SER A 147 -2.63 39.38 -24.27
CA SER A 147 -2.55 39.78 -25.67
C SER A 147 -3.69 39.18 -26.50
N GLU A 148 -3.89 39.72 -27.69
CA GLU A 148 -4.86 39.18 -28.63
C GLU A 148 -4.34 37.89 -29.26
N PHE A 149 -5.08 36.79 -29.09
CA PHE A 149 -4.76 35.51 -29.73
C PHE A 149 -6.02 34.77 -30.16
N VAL A 150 -5.85 33.80 -31.06
CA VAL A 150 -6.93 32.92 -31.52
C VAL A 150 -6.70 31.53 -30.94
N ALA A 151 -7.68 31.02 -30.19
CA ALA A 151 -7.72 29.63 -29.79
C ALA A 151 -8.48 28.84 -30.85
N PHE A 152 -7.88 27.75 -31.33
CA PHE A 152 -8.52 26.82 -32.24
C PHE A 152 -8.96 25.59 -31.47
N ASP A 153 -10.17 25.15 -31.76
CA ASP A 153 -10.69 23.85 -31.36
C ASP A 153 -10.91 23.04 -32.64
N VAL A 154 -10.43 21.79 -32.69
CA VAL A 154 -10.46 20.98 -33.91
C VAL A 154 -10.97 19.60 -33.58
N GLU A 155 -11.91 19.13 -34.40
CA GLU A 155 -12.41 17.76 -34.33
C GLU A 155 -11.82 16.96 -35.49
N THR A 156 -11.37 15.75 -35.19
CA THR A 156 -10.69 14.89 -36.15
C THR A 156 -11.25 13.47 -36.12
N THR A 157 -11.06 12.72 -37.21
CA THR A 157 -11.46 11.30 -37.28
C THR A 157 -10.60 10.38 -36.39
N GLY A 158 -9.52 10.90 -35.80
CA GLY A 158 -8.55 10.17 -34.97
C GLY A 158 -7.40 11.07 -34.52
N LEU A 159 -6.38 10.49 -33.88
CA LEU A 159 -5.29 11.24 -33.22
C LEU A 159 -4.06 11.51 -34.10
N SER A 160 -4.02 10.98 -35.32
CA SER A 160 -2.86 11.05 -36.22
C SER A 160 -2.98 12.21 -37.22
N ALA A 161 -2.14 13.22 -37.05
CA ALA A 161 -2.05 14.35 -37.97
C ALA A 161 -1.62 13.97 -39.42
N ARG A 162 -1.14 12.73 -39.64
CA ARG A 162 -0.71 12.25 -40.97
C ARG A 162 -1.81 11.53 -41.74
N THR A 163 -2.72 10.87 -41.04
CA THR A 163 -3.67 9.92 -41.64
C THR A 163 -5.12 10.27 -41.35
N ASP A 164 -5.39 10.99 -40.26
CA ASP A 164 -6.73 11.37 -39.87
C ASP A 164 -7.11 12.72 -40.48
N ARG A 165 -8.42 12.90 -40.69
CA ARG A 165 -8.98 14.08 -41.35
C ARG A 165 -9.65 14.97 -40.32
N LEU A 166 -9.58 16.28 -40.55
CA LEU A 166 -10.30 17.27 -39.75
C LEU A 166 -11.76 17.33 -40.20
N THR A 167 -12.69 17.14 -39.27
CA THR A 167 -14.14 17.12 -39.52
C THR A 167 -14.78 18.47 -39.21
N GLU A 168 -14.30 19.17 -38.18
CA GLU A 168 -14.78 20.48 -37.75
C GLU A 168 -13.62 21.37 -37.27
N ILE A 169 -13.74 22.68 -37.48
CA ILE A 169 -12.86 23.68 -36.87
C ILE A 169 -13.70 24.78 -36.21
N GLY A 170 -13.42 25.00 -34.93
CA GLY A 170 -13.82 26.16 -34.16
C GLY A 170 -12.64 27.11 -33.96
N ALA A 171 -12.92 28.41 -33.93
CA ALA A 171 -11.94 29.43 -33.58
C ALA A 171 -12.57 30.51 -32.70
N VAL A 172 -11.85 30.93 -31.68
CA VAL A 172 -12.29 31.98 -30.75
C VAL A 172 -11.17 32.98 -30.54
N ILE A 173 -11.47 34.27 -30.70
CA ILE A 173 -10.52 35.34 -30.40
C ILE A 173 -10.58 35.66 -28.90
N PHE A 174 -9.43 35.69 -28.23
CA PHE A 174 -9.26 36.17 -26.86
C PHE A 174 -8.54 37.51 -26.88
N ARG A 175 -9.01 38.47 -26.08
CA ARG A 175 -8.39 39.81 -25.91
C ARG A 175 -8.53 40.25 -24.46
N GLY A 176 -7.43 40.52 -23.76
CA GLY A 176 -7.50 41.02 -22.38
C GLY A 176 -8.18 40.07 -21.39
N GLY A 177 -8.20 38.76 -21.67
CA GLY A 177 -8.94 37.76 -20.88
C GLY A 177 -10.43 37.64 -21.22
N GLU A 178 -10.95 38.43 -22.15
CA GLU A 178 -12.34 38.35 -22.63
C GLU A 178 -12.46 37.53 -23.91
N ILE A 179 -13.61 36.86 -24.07
CA ILE A 179 -13.96 36.10 -25.27
C ILE A 179 -14.61 37.04 -26.28
N GLY A 180 -13.97 37.18 -27.45
CA GLY A 180 -14.46 37.97 -28.58
C GLY A 180 -15.23 37.13 -29.59
N GLU A 181 -14.91 37.36 -30.86
CA GLU A 181 -15.57 36.72 -32.00
C GLU A 181 -15.36 35.20 -32.02
N ARG A 182 -16.37 34.50 -32.53
CA ARG A 182 -16.37 33.05 -32.66
C ARG A 182 -16.64 32.65 -34.10
N PHE A 183 -15.96 31.61 -34.54
CA PHE A 183 -16.14 30.98 -35.83
C PHE A 183 -16.26 29.47 -35.64
N ALA A 184 -17.15 28.81 -36.38
CA ALA A 184 -17.27 27.36 -36.41
C ALA A 184 -17.73 26.93 -37.80
N THR A 185 -17.12 25.88 -38.34
CA THR A 185 -17.57 25.26 -39.60
C THR A 185 -17.16 23.79 -39.67
N TYR A 186 -18.01 22.99 -40.32
CA TYR A 186 -17.61 21.67 -40.81
C TYR A 186 -16.64 21.82 -41.98
N VAL A 187 -15.64 20.93 -42.06
CA VAL A 187 -14.60 20.94 -43.09
C VAL A 187 -14.72 19.74 -44.02
N ASN A 188 -14.66 18.53 -43.46
CA ASN A 188 -14.87 17.27 -44.18
C ASN A 188 -15.77 16.35 -43.34
N PRO A 189 -17.03 16.76 -43.11
CA PRO A 189 -17.97 16.04 -42.25
C PRO A 189 -18.35 14.66 -42.81
#